data_AF-A0A538J0Z5-F1
#
_entry.id   AF-A0A538J0Z5-F1
#
_cell.length_a   1.000
_cell.length_b   1.000
_cell.length_c   1.000
_cell.angle_alpha   90.00
_cell.angle_beta   90.00
_cell.angle_gamma   90.00
#
_symmetry.space_group_name_H-M   'P 1'
#
loop_
_entity.id
_entity.type
_entity.pdbx_description
1 polymer ?
#
loop_
_entity_poly.entity_id
_entity_poly.type
_entity_poly.pdbx_seq_one_letter_code
_entity_poly.pdbx_strand_id
1 'polypeptide(L)'
;MLGVLDPEGAHLAALRRLADFSRARVLEVGCGDGRLTLGIAEQAESVFAFDPDEAAVVRARKALPSQLADRVTYGVGSATEVEIPRSAYDIVVFSWSL
;
A
#
# COMPACT_ATOMS: atom_id res chain seq x y z
N MET A 1 0.36 -20.25 -2.55
CA MET A 1 -1.07 -20.12 -2.22
C MET A 1 -1.20 -18.82 -1.45
N LEU A 2 -1.74 -17.77 -2.06
CA LEU A 2 -2.05 -16.51 -1.38
C LEU A 2 -3.09 -16.84 -0.31
N GLY A 3 -2.75 -16.65 0.96
CA GLY A 3 -3.71 -16.77 2.05
C GLY A 3 -4.69 -15.61 1.94
N VAL A 4 -5.93 -15.90 1.50
CA VAL A 4 -6.96 -14.88 1.39
C VAL A 4 -7.45 -14.56 2.81
N LEU A 5 -6.78 -13.60 3.45
CA LEU A 5 -7.12 -13.11 4.80
C LEU A 5 -8.28 -12.11 4.82
N ASP A 6 -8.80 -11.71 3.66
CA ASP A 6 -9.92 -10.75 3.51
C ASP A 6 -10.70 -11.01 2.21
N PRO A 7 -11.42 -12.15 2.12
CA PRO A 7 -12.11 -12.55 0.90
C PRO A 7 -13.23 -11.58 0.49
N GLU A 8 -13.82 -10.85 1.44
CA GLU A 8 -14.87 -9.86 1.15
C GLU A 8 -14.34 -8.44 0.84
N GLY A 9 -13.02 -8.20 0.94
CA GLY A 9 -12.43 -6.86 0.78
C GLY A 9 -12.92 -5.86 1.85
N ALA A 10 -13.33 -6.37 3.01
CA ALA A 10 -13.92 -5.60 4.10
C ALA A 10 -12.96 -4.50 4.58
N HIS A 11 -11.66 -4.77 4.55
CA HIS A 11 -10.66 -3.83 5.03
C HIS A 11 -10.52 -2.62 4.12
N LEU A 12 -10.42 -2.85 2.81
CA LEU A 12 -10.37 -1.77 1.81
C LEU A 12 -11.68 -0.97 1.80
N ALA A 13 -12.82 -1.64 1.94
CA ALA A 13 -14.12 -0.98 2.04
C ALA A 13 -14.24 -0.12 3.31
N ALA A 14 -13.63 -0.52 4.43
CA ALA A 14 -13.56 0.31 5.64
C ALA A 14 -12.70 1.55 5.41
N LEU A 15 -11.49 1.39 4.84
CA LEU A 15 -10.61 2.52 4.52
C LEU A 15 -11.30 3.56 3.63
N ARG A 16 -11.95 3.11 2.55
CA ARG A 16 -12.69 3.99 1.61
C ARG A 16 -13.90 4.70 2.23
N ARG A 17 -14.41 4.25 3.39
CA ARG A 17 -15.45 4.98 4.14
C ARG A 17 -14.87 6.04 5.07
N LEU A 18 -13.62 5.88 5.48
CA LEU A 18 -12.95 6.76 6.45
C LEU A 18 -12.20 7.92 5.76
N ALA A 19 -11.75 7.72 4.53
CA ALA A 19 -11.01 8.72 3.77
C ALA A 19 -11.35 8.67 2.27
N ASP A 20 -11.25 9.83 1.62
CA ASP A 20 -11.32 9.94 0.17
C ASP A 20 -9.93 9.74 -0.43
N PHE A 21 -9.76 8.63 -1.16
CA PHE A 21 -8.51 8.29 -1.82
C PHE A 21 -8.38 8.93 -3.20
N SER A 22 -9.43 9.59 -3.73
CA SER A 22 -9.41 10.19 -5.05
C SER A 22 -8.29 11.22 -5.16
N ARG A 23 -7.35 10.96 -6.08
CA ARG A 23 -6.17 11.81 -6.31
C ARG A 23 -5.26 12.02 -5.09
N ALA A 24 -5.37 11.20 -4.06
CA ALA A 24 -4.51 11.30 -2.89
C ALA A 24 -3.12 10.71 -3.20
N ARG A 25 -2.07 11.31 -2.62
CA ARG A 25 -0.73 10.71 -2.51
C ARG A 25 -0.68 9.91 -1.22
N VAL A 26 -0.56 8.60 -1.32
CA VAL A 26 -0.74 7.68 -0.18
C VAL A 26 0.58 7.05 0.22
N LEU A 27 0.83 7.02 1.51
CA LEU A 27 1.88 6.22 2.13
C LEU A 27 1.25 4.98 2.77
N GLU A 28 1.71 3.79 2.42
CA GLU A 28 1.34 2.55 3.09
C GLU A 28 2.54 1.97 3.85
N VAL A 29 2.38 1.81 5.16
CA VAL A 29 3.38 1.24 6.06
C VAL A 29 3.03 -0.22 6.33
N GLY A 30 3.95 -1.14 6.05
CA GLY A 30 3.73 -2.58 6.19
C GLY A 30 2.82 -3.14 5.10
N CYS A 31 3.22 -2.98 3.83
CA CYS A 31 2.39 -3.38 2.68
C CYS A 31 2.32 -4.89 2.44
N GLY A 32 3.18 -5.68 3.08
CA GLY A 32 3.29 -7.12 2.87
C GLY A 32 3.40 -7.48 1.39
N ASP A 33 2.48 -8.33 0.92
CA ASP A 33 2.41 -8.77 -0.48
C ASP A 33 1.57 -7.85 -1.40
N GLY A 34 1.22 -6.65 -0.92
CA GLY A 34 0.58 -5.59 -1.71
C GLY A 34 -0.95 -5.67 -1.77
N ARG A 35 -1.59 -6.52 -0.95
CA ARG A 35 -3.04 -6.76 -1.00
C ARG A 35 -3.89 -5.49 -0.92
N LEU A 36 -3.59 -4.59 0.01
CA LEU A 36 -4.31 -3.32 0.14
C LEU A 36 -3.80 -2.28 -0.86
N THR A 37 -2.50 -2.28 -1.13
CA THR A 37 -1.84 -1.38 -2.08
C THR A 37 -2.56 -1.32 -3.42
N LEU A 38 -2.90 -2.48 -4.00
CA LEU A 38 -3.60 -2.55 -5.29
C LEU A 38 -4.95 -1.84 -5.25
N GLY A 39 -5.76 -2.11 -4.22
CA GLY A 39 -7.06 -1.50 -4.06
C GLY A 39 -7.01 0.00 -3.75
N ILE A 40 -5.98 0.46 -3.05
CA ILE A 40 -5.73 1.90 -2.83
C ILE A 40 -5.36 2.58 -4.15
N ALA A 41 -4.45 1.97 -4.93
CA ALA A 41 -3.91 2.52 -6.18
C ALA A 41 -4.94 2.67 -7.31
N GLU A 42 -6.07 1.95 -7.24
CA GLU A 42 -7.19 2.14 -8.17
C GLU A 42 -7.74 3.57 -8.16
N GLN A 43 -7.71 4.25 -7.00
CA GLN A 43 -8.30 5.57 -6.80
C GLN A 43 -7.26 6.66 -6.51
N ALA A 44 -6.15 6.29 -5.87
CA ALA A 44 -5.06 7.18 -5.52
C ALA A 44 -4.34 7.75 -6.77
N GLU A 45 -3.77 8.94 -6.61
CA GLU A 45 -2.83 9.49 -7.60
C GLU A 45 -1.54 8.69 -7.60
N SER A 46 -0.99 8.45 -6.41
CA SER A 46 0.22 7.65 -6.22
C SER A 46 0.20 6.94 -4.87
N VAL A 47 0.90 5.81 -4.80
CA VAL A 47 1.09 5.03 -3.59
C VAL A 47 2.57 4.70 -3.44
N PHE A 48 3.16 5.13 -2.35
CA PHE A 48 4.43 4.58 -1.87
C PHE A 48 4.14 3.57 -0.77
N ALA A 49 4.50 2.32 -0.98
CA ALA A 49 4.19 1.21 -0.09
C ALA A 49 5.48 0.50 0.31
N PHE A 50 5.72 0.29 1.61
CA PHE A 50 6.94 -0.36 2.06
C PHE A 50 6.71 -1.37 3.17
N ASP A 51 7.61 -2.35 3.27
CA ASP A 51 7.59 -3.41 4.28
C ASP A 51 9.03 -3.87 4.59
N PRO A 52 9.38 -4.24 5.83
CA PRO A 52 10.69 -4.81 6.14
C PRO A 52 10.88 -6.23 5.56
N ASP A 53 9.83 -6.99 5.25
CA ASP A 53 9.93 -8.29 4.59
C ASP A 53 10.19 -8.13 3.08
N GLU A 54 11.47 -8.18 2.70
CA GLU A 54 11.91 -8.12 1.30
C GLU A 54 11.22 -9.18 0.42
N ALA A 55 11.01 -10.39 0.94
CA ALA A 55 10.38 -11.45 0.17
C ALA A 55 8.91 -11.13 -0.10
N ALA A 56 8.21 -10.48 0.83
CA ALA A 56 6.85 -9.98 0.63
C ALA A 56 6.82 -8.87 -0.43
N VAL A 57 7.73 -7.89 -0.35
CA VAL A 57 7.83 -6.81 -1.32
C VAL A 57 8.13 -7.33 -2.73
N VAL A 58 9.00 -8.35 -2.87
CA VAL A 58 9.25 -8.99 -4.17
C VAL A 58 7.98 -9.65 -4.72
N ARG A 59 7.16 -10.28 -3.88
CA ARG A 59 5.86 -10.83 -4.29
C ARG A 59 4.90 -9.72 -4.70
N ALA A 60 4.84 -8.62 -3.95
CA ALA A 60 3.99 -7.47 -4.24
C ALA A 60 4.34 -6.84 -5.60
N ARG A 61 5.62 -6.63 -5.88
CA ARG A 61 6.10 -6.14 -7.19
C ARG A 61 5.74 -7.06 -8.33
N LYS A 62 5.86 -8.38 -8.14
CA LYS A 62 5.50 -9.38 -9.17
C LYS A 62 4.00 -9.46 -9.42
N ALA A 63 3.20 -9.20 -8.39
CA ALA A 63 1.74 -9.19 -8.48
C ALA A 63 1.17 -7.86 -9.00
N LEU A 64 2.00 -6.81 -9.10
CA LEU A 64 1.58 -5.48 -9.54
C LEU A 64 1.11 -5.51 -11.00
N PRO A 65 -0.17 -5.20 -11.27
CA PRO A 65 -0.65 -5.10 -12.64
C PRO A 65 0.01 -3.94 -13.38
N SER A 66 0.29 -4.12 -14.67
CA SER A 66 0.99 -3.10 -15.48
C SER A 66 0.26 -1.76 -15.54
N GLN A 67 -1.07 -1.75 -15.50
CA GLN A 67 -1.86 -0.51 -15.50
C GLN A 67 -1.71 0.32 -14.21
N LEU A 68 -1.16 -0.26 -13.14
CA LEU A 68 -0.88 0.43 -11.87
C LEU A 68 0.62 0.70 -11.67
N ALA A 69 1.48 0.30 -12.61
CA ALA A 69 2.93 0.42 -12.49
C ALA A 69 3.39 1.87 -12.32
N ASP A 70 2.72 2.82 -12.98
CA ASP A 70 3.04 4.26 -12.88
C ASP A 70 2.53 4.90 -11.59
N ARG A 71 1.68 4.21 -10.82
CA ARG A 71 1.06 4.73 -9.60
C ARG A 71 1.67 4.15 -8.34
N VAL A 72 2.24 2.95 -8.39
CA VAL A 72 2.71 2.23 -7.21
C VAL A 72 4.23 2.12 -7.21
N THR A 73 4.84 2.68 -6.19
CA THR A 73 6.26 2.44 -5.87
C THR A 73 6.34 1.60 -4.61
N TYR A 74 7.03 0.46 -4.70
CA TYR A 74 7.33 -0.35 -3.53
C TYR A 74 8.72 -0.02 -2.96
N GLY A 75 8.89 -0.14 -1.64
CA GLY A 75 10.16 -0.03 -0.92
C GLY A 75 10.36 -1.18 0.07
N VAL A 76 11.62 -1.46 0.43
CA VAL A 76 11.96 -2.40 1.52
C VAL A 76 12.56 -1.58 2.66
N GLY A 77 12.05 -1.75 3.88
CA GLY A 77 12.56 -1.06 5.06
C GLY A 77 11.52 -0.98 6.17
N SER A 78 11.97 -0.63 7.38
CA SER A 78 11.08 -0.33 8.51
C SER A 78 10.69 1.14 8.57
N ALA A 79 9.63 1.47 9.31
CA ALA A 79 9.19 2.84 9.50
C ALA A 79 10.24 3.75 10.19
N THR A 80 11.23 3.15 10.87
CA THR A 80 12.36 3.86 11.49
C THR A 80 13.53 4.12 10.53
N GLU A 81 13.57 3.44 9.39
CA GLU A 81 14.67 3.52 8.41
C GLU A 81 14.27 4.30 7.16
N VAL A 82 12.99 4.24 6.77
CA VAL A 82 12.48 4.90 5.57
C VAL A 82 12.34 6.41 5.81
N GLU A 83 13.08 7.20 5.03
CA GLU A 83 12.94 8.65 5.05
C GLU A 83 11.63 9.07 4.37
N ILE A 84 10.71 9.62 5.16
CA ILE A 84 9.42 10.11 4.69
C ILE A 84 9.47 11.64 4.70
N PRO A 85 9.48 12.30 3.53
CA PRO A 85 9.50 13.76 3.48
C PRO A 85 8.23 14.34 4.09
N ARG A 86 8.39 15.44 4.84
CA ARG A 86 7.25 16.13 5.46
C ARG A 86 6.30 16.67 4.39
N SER A 87 4.99 16.50 4.60
CA SER A 87 3.92 16.97 3.70
C SER A 87 3.91 16.36 2.29
N ALA A 88 4.61 15.24 2.08
CA ALA A 88 4.63 14.54 0.80
C ALA A 88 3.38 13.68 0.54
N TYR A 89 2.65 13.31 1.60
CA TYR A 89 1.51 12.41 1.54
C TYR A 89 0.28 13.02 2.18
N ASP A 90 -0.88 12.75 1.57
CA ASP A 90 -2.17 13.24 2.01
C ASP A 90 -2.84 12.23 2.96
N ILE A 91 -2.55 10.94 2.78
CA ILE A 91 -3.07 9.83 3.59
C ILE A 91 -1.92 8.89 3.96
N VAL A 92 -1.89 8.45 5.21
CA VAL A 92 -1.01 7.37 5.69
C VAL A 92 -1.89 6.20 6.16
N VAL A 93 -1.65 5.01 5.60
CA VAL A 93 -2.33 3.77 5.96
C VAL A 93 -1.36 2.83 6.66
N PHE A 94 -1.75 2.33 7.82
CA PHE A 94 -1.09 1.26 8.55
C PHE A 94 -2.19 0.38 9.13
N SER A 95 -2.17 -0.89 8.80
CA SER A 95 -3.37 -1.71 8.94
C SER A 95 -3.15 -2.99 9.74
N TRP A 96 -1.90 -3.48 9.82
CA TRP A 96 -1.44 -4.60 10.66
C TRP A 96 0.07 -4.51 10.95
N SER A 97 0.59 -3.29 11.14
CA SER A 97 2.02 -2.99 11.01
C SER A 97 2.72 -2.63 12.34
N LEU A 98 2.13 -3.01 13.48
CA LEU A 98 2.64 -2.73 14.83
C LEU A 98 3.09 -4.02 15.54
#